data_AF-A0A7W1TUJ5-F1
#
_entry.id   AF-A0A7W1TUJ5-F1
#
_cell.length_a   1.000
_cell.length_b   1.000
_cell.length_c   1.000
_cell.angle_alpha   90.00
_cell.angle_beta   90.00
_cell.angle_gamma   90.00
#
_symmetry.space_group_name_H-M   'P 1'
#
loop_
_entity.id
_entity.type
_entity.pdbx_description
1 polymer ?
#
loop_
_entity_poly.entity_id
_entity_poly.type
_entity_poly.pdbx_seq_one_letter_code
_entity_poly.pdbx_strand_id
1 'polypeptide(L)'
;MRSTTFLIAAGALAALVSTGALAQQTRPTEWQDAPTITDADRATMRAYTEKEALALQVTLDKAGFSPGEIDGKLGKNTLRALEAYEGARQQKARPAENGGLREYQIASEDVAGPFVKVPADMMAKAKLERLGYASALEKLGEKFHIAPALLQKINPGKRFAAGATIKVPDVEGSIIPDERPAAAPANAGFGKVTIIVSKSRSALQVLDGDGNVVFRAPVTTGSEKDPLPIGTWAVNSVARNPVFNYNPELFWDGDASHAKAKIPAGPNNPVGSVWIDLTKEHYGIHGTPEPGRISYSESHGCIRMTNWDVQRVASLVTKGTPVLLVE
;
A
#
# COMPACT_ATOMS: atom_id res chain seq x y z
N MET A 1 62.45 34.96 33.75
CA MET A 1 62.28 36.29 34.36
C MET A 1 61.61 37.22 33.36
N ARG A 2 60.61 37.97 33.84
CA ARG A 2 59.85 39.07 33.19
C ARG A 2 58.61 38.71 32.37
N SER A 3 57.48 38.85 33.06
CA SER A 3 56.11 39.08 32.58
C SER A 3 55.92 40.49 31.99
N THR A 4 54.95 40.67 31.09
CA THR A 4 54.04 41.85 30.96
C THR A 4 52.99 41.52 29.88
N THR A 5 51.72 41.30 30.20
CA THR A 5 50.57 42.23 30.42
C THR A 5 49.91 42.77 29.14
N PHE A 6 48.59 42.58 29.08
CA PHE A 6 47.57 42.94 28.10
C PHE A 6 47.50 44.42 27.68
N LEU A 7 46.98 44.68 26.47
CA LEU A 7 45.95 45.71 26.24
C LEU A 7 45.23 45.56 24.89
N ILE A 8 43.92 45.80 24.94
CA ILE A 8 42.90 45.78 23.87
C ILE A 8 42.90 47.13 23.14
N ALA A 9 42.68 47.16 21.83
CA ALA A 9 42.03 48.30 21.16
C ALA A 9 41.37 47.91 19.83
N ALA A 10 40.15 48.40 19.67
CA ALA A 10 39.26 48.21 18.53
C ALA A 10 39.68 49.01 17.29
N GLY A 11 39.31 48.50 16.11
CA GLY A 11 39.37 49.21 14.85
C GLY A 11 38.35 48.63 13.87
N ALA A 12 37.18 49.27 13.81
CA ALA A 12 36.11 48.93 12.89
C ALA A 12 36.48 49.33 11.45
N LEU A 13 36.20 48.45 10.48
CA LEU A 13 35.98 48.87 9.10
C LEU A 13 34.75 48.14 8.56
N ALA A 14 33.70 48.93 8.33
CA ALA A 14 32.46 48.51 7.72
C ALA A 14 32.66 48.23 6.22
N ALA A 15 32.13 47.12 5.75
CA ALA A 15 31.79 46.92 4.34
C ALA A 15 30.33 46.46 4.26
N LEU A 16 29.46 47.36 3.82
CA LEU A 16 28.11 47.05 3.38
C LEU A 16 28.17 46.41 1.99
N VAL A 17 27.61 45.20 1.84
CA VAL A 17 26.85 44.82 0.63
C VAL A 17 25.66 43.97 1.06
N SER A 18 24.51 44.33 0.49
CA SER A 18 23.16 43.98 0.89
C SER A 18 22.65 42.63 0.36
N THR A 19 21.61 42.15 1.06
CA THR A 19 20.43 41.41 0.60
C THR A 19 20.57 39.97 0.11
N GLY A 20 20.05 39.07 0.94
CA GLY A 20 19.61 37.72 0.57
C GLY A 20 19.08 37.01 1.81
N ALA A 21 17.83 37.28 2.20
CA ALA A 21 17.15 36.53 3.24
C ALA A 21 16.94 35.09 2.76
N LEU A 22 17.85 34.19 3.12
CA LEU A 22 17.65 32.75 3.00
C LEU A 22 16.80 32.31 4.19
N ALA A 23 15.54 32.00 3.89
CA ALA A 23 14.64 31.32 4.79
C ALA A 23 15.35 30.09 5.38
N GLN A 24 15.54 30.09 6.70
CA GLN A 24 15.93 28.91 7.45
C GLN A 24 14.85 27.85 7.26
N GLN A 25 15.14 26.88 6.41
CA GLN A 25 14.37 25.66 6.30
C GLN A 25 14.59 24.91 7.62
N THR A 26 13.60 25.00 8.50
CA THR A 26 13.58 24.27 9.77
C THR A 26 13.68 22.77 9.49
N ARG A 27 14.73 22.15 10.02
CA ARG A 27 14.85 20.69 10.06
C ARG A 27 13.72 20.13 10.92
N PRO A 28 12.93 19.15 10.44
CA PRO A 28 12.08 18.39 11.33
C PRO A 28 12.94 17.65 12.37
N THR A 29 12.57 17.89 13.62
CA THR A 29 13.11 17.36 14.87
C THR A 29 12.95 15.84 14.99
N GLU A 30 13.96 15.21 15.58
CA GLU A 30 13.95 13.95 16.35
C GLU A 30 12.95 12.84 15.95
N TRP A 31 13.55 11.76 15.43
CA TRP A 31 12.94 10.50 15.03
C TRP A 31 12.41 9.74 16.25
N GLN A 32 11.09 9.69 16.42
CA GLN A 32 10.46 8.63 17.20
C GLN A 32 10.39 7.39 16.32
N ASP A 33 10.91 6.27 16.85
CA ASP A 33 10.68 4.93 16.30
C ASP A 33 9.20 4.78 15.91
N ALA A 34 8.94 4.15 14.76
CA ALA A 34 7.58 3.87 14.28
C ALA A 34 6.68 3.46 15.46
N PRO A 35 5.53 4.12 15.71
CA PRO A 35 4.83 3.87 16.96
C PRO A 35 4.38 2.41 16.98
N THR A 36 4.94 1.69 17.95
CA THR A 36 4.26 0.57 18.60
C THR A 36 2.85 1.03 18.95
N ILE A 37 1.87 0.13 18.95
CA ILE A 37 0.49 0.45 19.37
C ILE A 37 0.58 1.18 20.72
N THR A 38 0.22 2.47 20.71
CA THR A 38 0.33 3.36 21.87
C THR A 38 -0.83 3.12 22.84
N ASP A 39 -0.79 3.73 24.03
CA ASP A 39 -1.95 3.72 24.93
C ASP A 39 -3.14 4.48 24.34
N ALA A 40 -2.88 5.55 23.58
CA ALA A 40 -3.91 6.27 22.84
C ALA A 40 -4.55 5.36 21.77
N ASP A 41 -3.74 4.61 21.01
CA ASP A 41 -4.23 3.62 20.05
C ASP A 41 -5.08 2.55 20.73
N ARG A 42 -4.62 2.01 21.88
CA ARG A 42 -5.40 1.05 22.66
C ARG A 42 -6.74 1.62 23.12
N ALA A 43 -6.76 2.88 23.54
CA ALA A 43 -7.99 3.56 23.93
C ALA A 43 -8.94 3.72 22.73
N THR A 44 -8.42 4.13 21.57
CA THR A 44 -9.19 4.19 20.32
C THR A 44 -9.72 2.81 19.94
N MET A 45 -8.91 1.76 19.97
CA MET A 45 -9.35 0.40 19.65
C MET A 45 -10.51 -0.07 20.54
N ARG A 46 -10.48 0.26 21.84
CA ARG A 46 -11.54 -0.10 22.80
C ARG A 46 -12.84 0.68 22.59
N ALA A 47 -12.81 1.79 21.86
CA ALA A 47 -13.98 2.61 21.59
C ALA A 47 -14.86 2.07 20.45
N TYR A 48 -14.39 1.08 19.69
CA TYR A 48 -15.13 0.51 18.55
C TYR A 48 -15.45 -0.96 18.79
N THR A 49 -16.69 -1.35 18.54
CA THR A 49 -17.08 -2.75 18.39
C THR A 49 -16.53 -3.33 17.07
N GLU A 50 -16.52 -4.66 16.92
CA GLU A 50 -16.10 -5.30 15.65
C GLU A 50 -16.95 -4.84 14.45
N LYS A 51 -18.25 -4.59 14.67
CA LYS A 51 -19.14 -4.07 13.61
C LYS A 51 -18.78 -2.65 13.22
N GLU A 52 -18.49 -1.79 14.20
CA GLU A 52 -18.07 -0.41 13.93
C GLU A 52 -16.66 -0.35 13.32
N ALA A 53 -15.79 -1.30 13.67
CA ALA A 53 -14.48 -1.46 13.10
C ALA A 53 -14.53 -1.76 11.59
N LEU A 54 -15.34 -2.76 11.21
CA LEU A 54 -15.59 -3.08 9.79
C LEU A 54 -16.17 -1.86 9.07
N ALA A 55 -17.21 -1.25 9.64
CA ALA A 55 -17.86 -0.09 9.06
C ALA A 55 -16.89 1.10 8.88
N LEU A 56 -15.96 1.29 9.82
CA LEU A 56 -14.91 2.31 9.72
C LEU A 56 -13.89 1.96 8.63
N GLN A 57 -13.45 0.72 8.54
CA GLN A 57 -12.56 0.25 7.47
C GLN A 57 -13.18 0.53 6.08
N VAL A 58 -14.48 0.31 5.92
CA VAL A 58 -15.21 0.64 4.68
C VAL A 58 -15.23 2.14 4.40
N THR A 59 -15.49 2.99 5.41
CA THR A 59 -15.40 4.44 5.24
C THR A 59 -14.02 4.87 4.73
N LEU A 60 -12.96 4.33 5.32
CA LEU A 60 -11.58 4.68 4.99
C LEU A 60 -11.21 4.20 3.58
N ASP A 61 -11.55 2.97 3.24
CA ASP A 61 -11.32 2.37 1.92
C ASP A 61 -12.01 3.18 0.81
N LYS A 62 -13.32 3.48 0.94
CA LYS A 62 -14.07 4.32 -0.01
C LYS A 62 -13.48 5.73 -0.17
N ALA A 63 -12.87 6.27 0.88
CA ALA A 63 -12.29 7.60 0.87
C ALA A 63 -10.88 7.67 0.23
N GLY A 64 -10.33 6.53 -0.20
CA GLY A 64 -8.97 6.41 -0.73
C GLY A 64 -7.90 6.30 0.36
N PHE A 65 -8.27 6.02 1.61
CA PHE A 65 -7.36 5.79 2.73
C PHE A 65 -7.43 4.31 3.11
N SER A 66 -6.95 3.44 2.23
CA SER A 66 -7.08 1.99 2.38
C SER A 66 -6.56 1.51 3.75
N PRO A 67 -7.34 0.71 4.49
CA PRO A 67 -6.88 0.00 5.68
C PRO A 67 -6.09 -1.27 5.33
N GLY A 68 -5.92 -1.61 4.05
CA GLY A 68 -5.50 -2.92 3.59
C GLY A 68 -6.68 -3.89 3.57
N GLU A 69 -6.47 -5.13 4.00
CA GLU A 69 -7.54 -6.12 4.13
C GLU A 69 -8.55 -5.72 5.22
N ILE A 70 -9.84 -5.69 4.86
CA ILE A 70 -10.95 -5.51 5.80
C ILE A 70 -11.11 -6.80 6.59
N ASP A 71 -10.70 -6.77 7.85
CA ASP A 71 -10.68 -7.90 8.77
C ASP A 71 -11.58 -7.71 10.01
N GLY A 72 -12.27 -6.56 10.09
CA GLY A 72 -13.14 -6.19 11.21
C GLY A 72 -12.38 -5.77 12.46
N LYS A 73 -11.07 -5.53 12.37
CA LYS A 73 -10.22 -5.17 13.51
C LYS A 73 -9.62 -3.77 13.32
N LEU A 74 -9.56 -2.99 14.40
CA LEU A 74 -8.76 -1.76 14.47
C LEU A 74 -7.27 -2.10 14.67
N GLY A 75 -6.69 -2.85 13.73
CA GLY A 75 -5.25 -3.11 13.70
C GLY A 75 -4.44 -1.85 13.34
N LYS A 76 -3.11 -1.97 13.39
CA LYS A 76 -2.19 -0.85 13.10
C LYS A 76 -2.44 -0.21 11.72
N ASN A 77 -2.81 -0.99 10.71
CA ASN A 77 -3.08 -0.46 9.37
C ASN A 77 -4.34 0.41 9.37
N THR A 78 -5.42 -0.04 10.03
CA THR A 78 -6.66 0.72 10.21
C THR A 78 -6.41 2.01 10.98
N LEU A 79 -5.65 1.96 12.08
CA LEU A 79 -5.32 3.15 12.88
C LEU A 79 -4.50 4.17 12.10
N ARG A 80 -3.48 3.73 11.33
CA ARG A 80 -2.68 4.61 10.46
C ARG A 80 -3.49 5.20 9.31
N ALA A 81 -4.42 4.42 8.74
CA ALA A 81 -5.34 4.91 7.72
C ALA A 81 -6.30 5.97 8.30
N LEU A 82 -6.82 5.73 9.50
CA LEU A 82 -7.65 6.68 10.24
C LEU A 82 -6.90 7.98 10.51
N GLU A 83 -5.70 7.91 11.08
CA GLU A 83 -4.85 9.08 11.34
C GLU A 83 -4.62 9.90 10.06
N ALA A 84 -4.23 9.22 8.97
CA ALA A 84 -4.00 9.86 7.68
C ALA A 84 -5.26 10.51 7.10
N TYR A 85 -6.41 9.83 7.21
CA TYR A 85 -7.71 10.37 6.77
C TYR A 85 -8.07 11.63 7.55
N GLU A 86 -8.01 11.58 8.89
CA GLU A 86 -8.40 12.71 9.73
C GLU A 86 -7.47 13.90 9.53
N GLY A 87 -6.17 13.66 9.36
CA GLY A 87 -5.20 14.69 9.04
C GLY A 87 -5.42 15.30 7.66
N ALA A 88 -5.65 14.50 6.62
CA ALA A 88 -5.85 15.00 5.26
C ALA A 88 -7.21 15.69 5.07
N ARG A 89 -8.26 15.22 5.75
CA ARG A 89 -9.63 15.73 5.61
C ARG A 89 -10.01 16.76 6.66
N GLN A 90 -9.19 16.94 7.70
CA GLN A 90 -9.46 17.83 8.84
C GLN A 90 -10.83 17.53 9.50
N GLN A 91 -11.23 16.24 9.51
CA GLN A 91 -12.50 15.79 10.08
C GLN A 91 -12.38 14.38 10.64
N LYS A 92 -13.18 14.07 11.67
CA LYS A 92 -13.27 12.72 12.23
C LYS A 92 -13.92 11.75 11.26
N ALA A 93 -13.32 10.58 11.08
CA ALA A 93 -13.97 9.51 10.33
C ALA A 93 -15.15 8.96 11.14
N ARG A 94 -16.22 8.58 10.45
CA ARG A 94 -17.38 7.93 11.06
C ARG A 94 -17.55 6.53 10.47
N PRO A 95 -17.90 5.52 11.28
CA PRO A 95 -18.31 4.23 10.75
C PRO A 95 -19.41 4.39 9.70
N ALA A 96 -19.28 3.69 8.57
CA ALA A 96 -20.27 3.75 7.50
C ALA A 96 -21.65 3.27 8.00
N GLU A 97 -22.70 3.87 7.43
CA GLU A 97 -24.08 3.44 7.66
C GLU A 97 -24.27 1.96 7.28
N ASN A 98 -25.33 1.34 7.82
CA ASN A 98 -25.62 -0.09 7.62
C ASN A 98 -24.47 -1.03 8.01
N GLY A 99 -23.53 -0.54 8.85
CA GLY A 99 -22.33 -1.27 9.21
C GLY A 99 -21.30 -1.37 8.08
N GLY A 100 -21.38 -0.51 7.06
CA GLY A 100 -20.50 -0.56 5.88
C GLY A 100 -20.79 -1.71 4.92
N LEU A 101 -21.95 -2.35 5.05
CA LEU A 101 -22.32 -3.52 4.25
C LEU A 101 -23.45 -3.20 3.27
N ARG A 102 -23.40 -3.85 2.11
CA ARG A 102 -24.50 -3.90 1.15
C ARG A 102 -24.83 -5.34 0.78
N GLU A 103 -26.02 -5.56 0.25
CA GLU A 103 -26.36 -6.83 -0.38
C GLU A 103 -25.70 -6.93 -1.76
N TYR A 104 -25.28 -8.14 -2.10
CA TYR A 104 -24.69 -8.47 -3.38
C TYR A 104 -25.17 -9.85 -3.82
N GLN A 105 -25.70 -9.91 -5.05
CA GLN A 105 -26.02 -11.17 -5.70
C GLN A 105 -24.77 -11.67 -6.41
N ILE A 106 -24.29 -12.86 -6.02
CA ILE A 106 -23.09 -13.46 -6.59
C ILE A 106 -23.32 -13.71 -8.09
N ALA A 107 -22.48 -13.14 -8.94
CA ALA A 107 -22.56 -13.31 -10.38
C ALA A 107 -21.98 -14.67 -10.79
N SER A 108 -22.37 -15.16 -11.97
CA SER A 108 -21.83 -16.42 -12.51
C SER A 108 -20.31 -16.36 -12.66
N GLU A 109 -19.78 -15.19 -13.02
CA GLU A 109 -18.36 -14.94 -13.21
C GLU A 109 -17.58 -15.03 -11.90
N ASP A 110 -18.19 -14.70 -10.76
CA ASP A 110 -17.54 -14.78 -9.45
C ASP A 110 -17.24 -16.23 -9.05
N VAL A 111 -17.94 -17.21 -9.64
CA VAL A 111 -17.82 -18.64 -9.32
C VAL A 111 -17.41 -19.52 -10.50
N ALA A 112 -17.15 -18.94 -11.68
CA ALA A 112 -16.88 -19.67 -12.92
C ALA A 112 -15.58 -20.50 -12.92
N GLY A 113 -14.62 -20.21 -12.02
CA GLY A 113 -13.33 -20.90 -11.97
C GLY A 113 -12.47 -20.69 -13.25
N PRO A 114 -11.48 -21.56 -13.51
CA PRO A 114 -11.06 -22.66 -12.64
C PRO A 114 -10.47 -22.14 -11.33
N PHE A 115 -10.79 -22.83 -10.23
CA PHE A 115 -10.20 -22.58 -8.92
C PHE A 115 -9.17 -23.66 -8.63
N VAL A 116 -7.89 -23.27 -8.68
CA VAL A 116 -6.77 -24.20 -8.55
C VAL A 116 -5.95 -23.81 -7.33
N LYS A 117 -5.73 -24.76 -6.43
CA LYS A 117 -4.86 -24.53 -5.27
C LYS A 117 -3.45 -24.20 -5.75
N VAL A 118 -2.97 -23.02 -5.38
CA VAL A 118 -1.61 -22.58 -5.72
C VAL A 118 -0.62 -23.20 -4.72
N PRO A 119 0.41 -23.92 -5.19
CA PRO A 119 1.41 -24.53 -4.32
C PRO A 119 2.32 -23.47 -3.68
N ALA A 120 2.89 -23.78 -2.52
CA ALA A 120 3.83 -22.89 -1.84
C ALA A 120 5.18 -22.82 -2.57
N ASP A 121 5.67 -23.94 -3.10
CA ASP A 121 6.93 -24.03 -3.82
C ASP A 121 6.93 -23.25 -5.16
N MET A 122 8.02 -22.52 -5.44
CA MET A 122 8.16 -21.72 -6.67
C MET A 122 8.28 -22.60 -7.91
N MET A 123 8.97 -23.75 -7.82
CA MET A 123 9.14 -24.65 -8.97
C MET A 123 7.82 -25.32 -9.35
N ALA A 124 6.98 -25.66 -8.37
CA ALA A 124 5.63 -26.14 -8.58
C ALA A 124 4.71 -25.06 -9.15
N LYS A 125 4.80 -23.81 -8.67
CA LYS A 125 4.06 -22.67 -9.25
C LYS A 125 4.37 -22.48 -10.73
N ALA A 126 5.64 -22.62 -11.12
CA ALA A 126 6.09 -22.46 -12.50
C ALA A 126 5.46 -23.47 -13.49
N LYS A 127 4.93 -24.59 -12.99
CA LYS A 127 4.29 -25.64 -13.80
C LYS A 127 2.79 -25.42 -14.03
N LEU A 128 2.18 -24.45 -13.36
CA LEU A 128 0.77 -24.12 -13.56
C LEU A 128 0.59 -23.32 -14.86
N GLU A 129 -0.61 -23.34 -15.43
CA GLU A 129 -0.94 -22.49 -16.58
C GLU A 129 -1.12 -21.02 -16.16
N ARG A 130 -1.71 -20.80 -14.98
CA ARG A 130 -1.98 -19.49 -14.38
C ARG A 130 -2.03 -19.61 -12.86
N LEU A 131 -1.67 -18.54 -12.16
CA LEU A 131 -1.85 -18.43 -10.71
C LEU A 131 -3.16 -17.70 -10.41
N GLY A 132 -4.28 -18.33 -10.79
CA GLY A 132 -5.63 -17.86 -10.49
C GLY A 132 -6.00 -17.99 -9.02
N TYR A 133 -7.21 -17.57 -8.65
CA TYR A 133 -7.74 -17.77 -7.30
C TYR A 133 -7.89 -19.27 -6.98
N ALA A 134 -7.65 -19.66 -5.75
CA ALA A 134 -7.84 -21.03 -5.27
C ALA A 134 -9.29 -21.33 -4.86
N SER A 135 -10.14 -20.31 -4.72
CA SER A 135 -11.58 -20.49 -4.47
C SER A 135 -12.42 -19.27 -4.87
N ALA A 136 -13.74 -19.48 -5.03
CA ALA A 136 -14.68 -18.37 -5.20
C ALA A 136 -14.68 -17.41 -4.01
N LEU A 137 -14.51 -17.95 -2.79
CA LEU A 137 -14.46 -17.14 -1.58
C LEU A 137 -13.26 -16.20 -1.57
N GLU A 138 -12.09 -16.68 -1.97
CA GLU A 138 -10.90 -15.86 -2.13
C GLU A 138 -11.10 -14.78 -3.20
N LYS A 139 -11.66 -15.15 -4.37
CA LYS A 139 -11.99 -14.19 -5.43
C LYS A 139 -12.94 -13.10 -4.93
N LEU A 140 -13.97 -13.46 -4.17
CA LEU A 140 -14.91 -12.52 -3.57
C LEU A 140 -14.24 -11.68 -2.47
N GLY A 141 -13.33 -12.27 -1.69
CA GLY A 141 -12.51 -11.55 -0.72
C GLY A 141 -11.70 -10.44 -1.38
N GLU A 142 -11.00 -10.78 -2.45
CA GLU A 142 -10.25 -9.83 -3.29
C GLU A 142 -11.14 -8.78 -3.94
N LYS A 143 -12.32 -9.16 -4.45
CA LYS A 143 -13.29 -8.22 -5.05
C LYS A 143 -13.84 -7.20 -4.06
N PHE A 144 -14.04 -7.59 -2.80
CA PHE A 144 -14.66 -6.75 -1.77
C PHE A 144 -13.68 -6.35 -0.66
N HIS A 145 -12.38 -6.47 -0.92
CA HIS A 145 -11.26 -6.07 -0.06
C HIS A 145 -11.32 -6.68 1.34
N ILE A 146 -11.93 -7.86 1.48
CA ILE A 146 -12.30 -8.47 2.76
C ILE A 146 -11.60 -9.79 2.98
N ALA A 147 -11.16 -10.02 4.22
CA ALA A 147 -10.63 -11.31 4.63
C ALA A 147 -11.67 -12.42 4.36
N PRO A 148 -11.32 -13.50 3.63
CA PRO A 148 -12.23 -14.61 3.34
C PRO A 148 -12.97 -15.16 4.57
N ALA A 149 -12.27 -15.25 5.72
CA ALA A 149 -12.85 -15.69 6.98
C ALA A 149 -13.90 -14.71 7.53
N LEU A 150 -13.69 -13.40 7.41
CA LEU A 150 -14.67 -12.39 7.81
C LEU A 150 -15.88 -12.42 6.87
N LEU A 151 -15.65 -12.55 5.57
CA LEU A 151 -16.73 -12.66 4.58
C LEU A 151 -17.66 -13.85 4.87
N GLN A 152 -17.11 -14.99 5.28
CA GLN A 152 -17.91 -16.12 5.76
C GLN A 152 -18.65 -15.80 7.07
N LYS A 153 -17.96 -15.19 8.04
CA LYS A 153 -18.52 -14.86 9.36
C LYS A 153 -19.74 -13.93 9.26
N ILE A 154 -19.70 -12.92 8.39
CA ILE A 154 -20.83 -11.98 8.20
C ILE A 154 -21.98 -12.57 7.36
N ASN A 155 -21.79 -13.77 6.80
CA ASN A 155 -22.78 -14.50 5.99
C ASN A 155 -23.05 -15.91 6.53
N PRO A 156 -23.51 -16.06 7.78
CA PRO A 156 -23.69 -17.37 8.40
C PRO A 156 -24.71 -18.21 7.60
N GLY A 157 -24.33 -19.45 7.30
CA GLY A 157 -25.18 -20.41 6.58
C GLY A 157 -25.39 -20.13 5.10
N LYS A 158 -24.79 -19.08 4.52
CA LYS A 158 -24.91 -18.79 3.09
C LYS A 158 -23.96 -19.66 2.26
N ARG A 159 -24.43 -20.05 1.07
CA ARG A 159 -23.60 -20.68 0.04
C ARG A 159 -23.03 -19.60 -0.87
N PHE A 160 -21.74 -19.68 -1.15
CA PHE A 160 -21.05 -18.78 -2.09
C PHE A 160 -21.16 -19.34 -3.52
N ALA A 161 -22.36 -19.24 -4.10
CA ALA A 161 -22.71 -19.76 -5.41
C ALA A 161 -23.46 -18.70 -6.24
N ALA A 162 -23.41 -18.82 -7.58
CA ALA A 162 -24.10 -17.90 -8.48
C ALA A 162 -25.59 -17.75 -8.11
N GLY A 163 -26.09 -16.52 -8.15
CA GLY A 163 -27.46 -16.15 -7.80
C GLY A 163 -27.73 -16.00 -6.30
N ALA A 164 -26.84 -16.45 -5.42
CA ALA A 164 -27.02 -16.28 -3.98
C ALA A 164 -26.79 -14.82 -3.55
N THR A 165 -27.65 -14.31 -2.67
CA THR A 165 -27.48 -12.99 -2.05
C THR A 165 -26.71 -13.09 -0.73
N ILE A 166 -25.61 -12.36 -0.65
CA ILE A 166 -24.72 -12.23 0.50
C ILE A 166 -24.54 -10.75 0.89
N LYS A 167 -24.09 -10.50 2.12
CA LYS A 167 -23.60 -9.20 2.58
C LYS A 167 -22.11 -9.06 2.26
N VAL A 168 -21.72 -7.94 1.71
CA VAL A 168 -20.32 -7.61 1.38
C VAL A 168 -20.01 -6.17 1.80
N PRO A 169 -18.74 -5.83 2.06
CA PRO A 169 -18.34 -4.43 2.19
C PRO A 169 -18.76 -3.59 0.99
N ASP A 170 -19.30 -2.40 1.27
CA ASP A 170 -19.65 -1.42 0.24
C ASP A 170 -18.41 -0.65 -0.23
N VAL A 171 -17.54 -1.32 -0.96
CA VAL A 171 -16.26 -0.78 -1.47
C VAL A 171 -16.29 -0.50 -2.98
N GLU A 172 -17.47 -0.29 -3.56
CA GLU A 172 -17.62 -0.16 -5.02
C GLU A 172 -16.95 1.10 -5.59
N GLY A 173 -16.84 2.19 -4.81
CA GLY A 173 -16.02 3.37 -5.15
C GLY A 173 -14.50 3.18 -4.93
N SER A 174 -14.15 2.04 -4.34
CA SER A 174 -12.85 1.41 -4.17
C SER A 174 -12.01 1.23 -5.42
N ILE A 175 -12.63 0.40 -6.25
CA ILE A 175 -12.14 -0.06 -7.52
C ILE A 175 -12.31 1.11 -8.47
N ILE A 176 -11.22 1.65 -9.03
CA ILE A 176 -11.36 2.34 -10.32
C ILE A 176 -11.41 1.22 -11.35
N PRO A 177 -12.58 0.84 -11.89
CA PRO A 177 -12.55 0.14 -13.16
C PRO A 177 -11.81 1.07 -14.13
N ASP A 178 -10.69 0.61 -14.68
CA ASP A 178 -9.93 1.35 -15.68
C ASP A 178 -10.74 1.34 -16.99
N GLU A 179 -11.88 2.05 -16.97
CA GLU A 179 -12.81 2.24 -18.09
C GLU A 179 -12.30 3.33 -19.05
N ARG A 180 -11.08 3.82 -18.81
CA ARG A 180 -10.45 4.78 -19.68
C ARG A 180 -10.26 4.15 -21.06
N PRO A 181 -10.45 4.92 -22.16
CA PRO A 181 -10.06 4.48 -23.48
C PRO A 181 -8.60 4.00 -23.44
N ALA A 182 -8.26 2.94 -24.17
CA ALA A 182 -6.90 2.37 -24.16
C ALA A 182 -5.78 3.39 -24.44
N ALA A 183 -6.11 4.54 -25.03
CA ALA A 183 -5.19 5.64 -25.34
C ALA A 183 -5.11 6.75 -24.27
N ALA A 184 -6.00 6.77 -23.27
CA ALA A 184 -5.99 7.79 -22.23
C ALA A 184 -4.90 7.48 -21.19
N PRO A 185 -4.18 8.51 -20.70
CA PRO A 185 -3.09 8.30 -19.77
C PRO A 185 -3.61 7.81 -18.42
N ALA A 186 -2.75 7.05 -17.74
CA ALA A 186 -3.09 6.42 -16.49
C ALA A 186 -3.29 7.38 -15.30
N ASN A 187 -3.32 8.70 -15.50
CA ASN A 187 -3.61 9.73 -14.48
C ASN A 187 -4.75 10.67 -14.90
N ALA A 188 -5.49 10.34 -15.96
CA ALA A 188 -6.59 11.17 -16.46
C ALA A 188 -7.60 11.47 -15.33
N GLY A 189 -7.69 12.75 -14.93
CA GLY A 189 -8.53 13.21 -13.81
C GLY A 189 -7.76 13.73 -12.58
N PHE A 190 -6.52 13.27 -12.35
CA PHE A 190 -5.70 13.70 -11.21
C PHE A 190 -4.51 14.60 -11.60
N GLY A 191 -4.26 14.77 -12.90
CA GLY A 191 -3.15 15.59 -13.38
C GLY A 191 -1.80 15.00 -12.99
N LYS A 192 -0.82 15.86 -12.68
CA LYS A 192 0.49 15.39 -12.20
C LYS A 192 0.32 14.87 -10.77
N VAL A 193 0.79 13.63 -10.55
CA VAL A 193 0.81 13.03 -9.21
C VAL A 193 2.23 12.69 -8.79
N THR A 194 2.44 12.54 -7.49
CA THR A 194 3.70 12.10 -6.87
C THR A 194 3.43 10.95 -5.89
N ILE A 195 4.24 9.89 -5.94
CA ILE A 195 4.21 8.82 -4.94
C ILE A 195 5.20 9.16 -3.82
N ILE A 196 4.78 8.98 -2.57
CA ILE A 196 5.64 8.95 -1.39
C ILE A 196 5.47 7.59 -0.72
N VAL A 197 6.57 6.90 -0.44
CA VAL A 197 6.58 5.68 0.37
C VAL A 197 7.40 5.95 1.62
N SER A 198 6.78 5.87 2.78
CA SER A 198 7.45 6.02 4.08
C SER A 198 7.66 4.66 4.73
N LYS A 199 8.92 4.40 5.09
CA LYS A 199 9.34 3.17 5.77
C LYS A 199 8.75 3.06 7.18
N SER A 200 8.90 4.10 8.00
CA SER A 200 8.42 4.21 9.39
C SER A 200 6.90 4.15 9.48
N ARG A 201 6.20 4.78 8.53
CA ARG A 201 4.73 4.71 8.45
C ARG A 201 4.24 3.43 7.80
N SER A 202 5.10 2.66 7.15
CA SER A 202 4.77 1.48 6.33
C SER A 202 3.57 1.79 5.43
N ALA A 203 3.64 2.91 4.71
CA ALA A 203 2.55 3.42 3.90
C ALA A 203 3.06 4.03 2.59
N LEU A 204 2.25 3.87 1.54
CA LEU A 204 2.35 4.62 0.30
C LEU A 204 1.26 5.67 0.27
N GLN A 205 1.60 6.88 -0.17
CA GLN A 205 0.68 7.96 -0.47
C GLN A 205 0.87 8.40 -1.93
N VAL A 206 -0.24 8.74 -2.58
CA VAL A 206 -0.26 9.44 -3.87
C VAL A 206 -0.77 10.85 -3.60
N LEU A 207 0.02 11.85 -3.99
CA LEU A 207 -0.32 13.26 -3.89
C LEU A 207 -0.69 13.81 -5.27
N ASP A 208 -1.69 14.68 -5.35
CA ASP A 208 -1.96 15.47 -6.55
C ASP A 208 -0.98 16.65 -6.71
N GLY A 209 -1.19 17.47 -7.74
CA GLY A 209 -0.34 18.63 -8.05
C GLY A 209 -0.35 19.73 -6.99
N ASP A 210 -1.36 19.74 -6.11
CA ASP A 210 -1.51 20.71 -5.02
C ASP A 210 -0.99 20.14 -3.68
N GLY A 211 -0.52 18.90 -3.68
CA GLY A 211 0.00 18.21 -2.50
C GLY A 211 -1.08 17.52 -1.65
N ASN A 212 -2.33 17.41 -2.13
CA ASN A 212 -3.38 16.72 -1.40
C ASN A 212 -3.22 15.20 -1.55
N VAL A 213 -3.47 14.47 -0.47
CA VAL A 213 -3.49 13.00 -0.49
C VAL A 213 -4.73 12.53 -1.24
N VAL A 214 -4.54 11.96 -2.43
CA VAL A 214 -5.62 11.36 -3.24
C VAL A 214 -5.76 9.86 -3.05
N PHE A 215 -4.68 9.21 -2.60
CA PHE A 215 -4.71 7.81 -2.20
C PHE A 215 -3.65 7.52 -1.14
N ARG A 216 -3.97 6.63 -0.21
CA ARG A 216 -3.06 6.09 0.80
C ARG A 216 -3.36 4.62 1.01
N ALA A 217 -2.32 3.80 1.10
CA ALA A 217 -2.45 2.38 1.43
C ALA A 217 -1.29 1.90 2.29
N PRO A 218 -1.47 0.85 3.11
CA PRO A 218 -0.38 0.23 3.82
C PRO A 218 0.56 -0.51 2.84
N VAL A 219 1.84 -0.58 3.18
CA VAL A 219 2.84 -1.34 2.42
C VAL A 219 3.66 -2.21 3.36
N THR A 220 4.08 -3.37 2.87
CA THR A 220 5.29 -4.01 3.39
C THR A 220 6.49 -3.47 2.61
N THR A 221 7.51 -3.02 3.33
CA THR A 221 8.81 -2.63 2.76
C THR A 221 9.90 -3.64 3.14
N GLY A 222 11.07 -3.45 2.55
CA GLY A 222 12.22 -4.31 2.70
C GLY A 222 12.72 -4.51 4.14
N SER A 223 13.31 -5.69 4.38
CA SER A 223 13.94 -6.12 5.64
C SER A 223 15.24 -5.37 5.95
N GLU A 224 15.87 -5.67 7.10
CA GLU A 224 17.25 -5.23 7.37
C GLU A 224 18.25 -5.72 6.31
N LYS A 225 18.02 -6.91 5.73
CA LYS A 225 18.90 -7.51 4.71
C LYS A 225 18.69 -6.91 3.33
N ASP A 226 17.46 -6.46 3.06
CA ASP A 226 17.08 -5.83 1.79
C ASP A 226 16.36 -4.51 2.08
N PRO A 227 17.05 -3.46 2.56
CA PRO A 227 16.38 -2.25 3.01
C PRO A 227 15.70 -1.50 1.86
N LEU A 228 14.65 -0.73 2.21
CA LEU A 228 14.04 0.22 1.28
C LEU A 228 15.09 1.26 0.86
N PRO A 229 15.37 1.45 -0.45
CA PRO A 229 16.42 2.34 -0.93
C PRO A 229 15.92 3.78 -0.93
N ILE A 230 16.05 4.46 0.22
CA ILE A 230 15.67 5.86 0.42
C ILE A 230 16.29 6.74 -0.67
N GLY A 231 15.46 7.60 -1.28
CA GLY A 231 15.85 8.43 -2.40
C GLY A 231 14.70 8.78 -3.32
N THR A 232 15.04 9.48 -4.41
CA THR A 232 14.08 9.90 -5.43
C THR A 232 14.24 9.04 -6.68
N TRP A 233 13.15 8.40 -7.08
CA TRP A 233 13.04 7.55 -8.25
C TRP A 233 11.85 8.01 -9.10
N ALA A 234 11.57 7.28 -10.18
CA ALA A 234 10.36 7.46 -10.95
C ALA A 234 9.78 6.12 -11.38
N VAL A 235 8.50 6.13 -11.74
CA VAL A 235 7.86 5.00 -12.43
C VAL A 235 8.52 4.84 -13.80
N ASN A 236 9.09 3.67 -14.06
CA ASN A 236 9.67 3.32 -15.35
C ASN A 236 8.61 2.70 -16.28
N SER A 237 7.83 1.74 -15.76
CA SER A 237 6.76 1.07 -16.50
C SER A 237 5.71 0.46 -15.57
N VAL A 238 4.55 0.09 -16.12
CA VAL A 238 3.49 -0.63 -15.39
C VAL A 238 3.15 -1.91 -16.17
N ALA A 239 3.28 -3.06 -15.52
CA ALA A 239 2.90 -4.36 -16.07
C ALA A 239 1.67 -4.90 -15.31
N ARG A 240 0.55 -5.05 -16.02
CA ARG A 240 -0.67 -5.69 -15.48
C ARG A 240 -0.62 -7.18 -15.77
N ASN A 241 -1.01 -8.00 -14.79
CA ASN A 241 -0.90 -9.46 -14.81
C ASN A 241 0.50 -9.94 -15.26
N PRO A 242 1.57 -9.54 -14.55
CA PRO A 242 2.93 -9.85 -14.96
C PRO A 242 3.24 -11.35 -14.85
N VAL A 243 4.08 -11.84 -15.76
CA VAL A 243 4.86 -13.07 -15.52
C VAL A 243 6.03 -12.68 -14.63
N PHE A 244 6.23 -13.41 -13.53
CA PHE A 244 7.32 -13.14 -12.60
C PHE A 244 8.54 -13.99 -12.97
N ASN A 245 9.64 -13.32 -13.33
CA ASN A 245 10.91 -13.99 -13.63
C ASN A 245 11.67 -14.23 -12.33
N TYR A 246 11.40 -15.36 -11.69
CA TYR A 246 12.05 -15.75 -10.45
C TYR A 246 13.52 -16.09 -10.70
N ASN A 247 14.40 -15.44 -9.94
CA ASN A 247 15.82 -15.79 -9.86
C ASN A 247 16.18 -16.05 -8.37
N PRO A 248 16.43 -17.30 -7.95
CA PRO A 248 16.77 -17.60 -6.56
C PRO A 248 18.03 -16.88 -6.07
N GLU A 249 18.96 -16.55 -6.97
CA GLU A 249 20.22 -15.84 -6.65
C GLU A 249 20.00 -14.41 -6.13
N LEU A 250 18.82 -13.83 -6.34
CA LEU A 250 18.47 -12.48 -5.87
C LEU A 250 17.90 -12.47 -4.45
N PHE A 251 17.72 -13.63 -3.82
CA PHE A 251 17.13 -13.77 -2.50
C PHE A 251 18.15 -14.37 -1.53
N TRP A 252 18.41 -13.69 -0.41
CA TRP A 252 19.37 -14.19 0.59
C TRP A 252 18.92 -15.48 1.29
N ASP A 253 17.61 -15.79 1.25
CA ASP A 253 16.98 -17.03 1.72
C ASP A 253 16.47 -17.91 0.56
N GLY A 254 16.97 -17.66 -0.65
CA GLY A 254 16.63 -18.48 -1.82
C GLY A 254 16.99 -19.94 -1.58
N ASP A 255 16.08 -20.84 -1.96
CA ASP A 255 16.33 -22.28 -1.91
C ASP A 255 17.40 -22.65 -2.95
N ALA A 256 18.53 -23.18 -2.49
CA ALA A 256 19.67 -23.54 -3.34
C ALA A 256 19.36 -24.64 -4.37
N SER A 257 18.26 -25.39 -4.19
CA SER A 257 17.79 -26.39 -5.15
C SER A 257 16.97 -25.77 -6.30
N HIS A 258 16.54 -24.52 -6.17
CA HIS A 258 15.75 -23.86 -7.19
C HIS A 258 16.59 -23.40 -8.38
N ALA A 259 15.96 -23.39 -9.56
CA ALA A 259 16.48 -22.77 -10.76
C ALA A 259 15.70 -21.49 -11.10
N LYS A 260 16.23 -20.70 -12.03
CA LYS A 260 15.50 -19.58 -12.64
C LYS A 260 14.21 -20.11 -13.27
N ALA A 261 13.09 -19.45 -13.01
CA ALA A 261 11.79 -19.91 -13.46
C ALA A 261 10.88 -18.75 -13.87
N LYS A 262 10.01 -18.99 -14.84
CA LYS A 262 8.91 -18.08 -15.18
C LYS A 262 7.68 -18.51 -14.40
N ILE A 263 7.26 -17.69 -13.45
CA ILE A 263 6.05 -17.91 -12.68
C ILE A 263 4.87 -17.27 -13.45
N PRO A 264 3.87 -18.06 -13.86
CA PRO A 264 2.74 -17.57 -14.64
C PRO A 264 1.98 -16.42 -13.98
N ALA A 265 1.29 -15.62 -14.80
CA ALA A 265 0.50 -14.50 -14.33
C ALA A 265 -0.74 -14.95 -13.52
N GLY A 266 -1.25 -14.03 -12.72
CA GLY A 266 -2.52 -14.15 -12.01
C GLY A 266 -2.49 -13.46 -10.64
N PRO A 267 -3.65 -13.30 -9.98
CA PRO A 267 -3.75 -12.63 -8.68
C PRO A 267 -2.89 -13.30 -7.60
N ASN A 268 -2.65 -14.61 -7.71
CA ASN A 268 -1.81 -15.35 -6.79
C ASN A 268 -0.32 -15.41 -7.15
N ASN A 269 0.10 -14.65 -8.17
CA ASN A 269 1.51 -14.52 -8.50
C ASN A 269 2.27 -13.89 -7.31
N PRO A 270 3.55 -14.25 -7.04
CA PRO A 270 4.34 -13.63 -5.97
C PRO A 270 4.43 -12.10 -6.01
N VAL A 271 4.32 -11.49 -7.19
CA VAL A 271 4.24 -10.02 -7.35
C VAL A 271 2.81 -9.51 -7.60
N GLY A 272 1.82 -10.37 -7.40
CA GLY A 272 0.40 -10.09 -7.53
C GLY A 272 -0.05 -9.72 -8.93
N SER A 273 -1.16 -8.99 -8.98
CA SER A 273 -1.86 -8.60 -10.21
C SER A 273 -1.20 -7.46 -11.00
N VAL A 274 -0.30 -6.69 -10.37
CA VAL A 274 0.38 -5.55 -11.01
C VAL A 274 1.79 -5.40 -10.48
N TRP A 275 2.72 -5.10 -11.39
CA TRP A 275 4.08 -4.64 -11.11
C TRP A 275 4.27 -3.22 -11.65
N ILE A 276 4.65 -2.29 -10.79
CA ILE A 276 5.05 -0.92 -11.15
C ILE A 276 6.57 -0.86 -10.98
N ASP A 277 7.26 -0.85 -12.11
CA ASP A 277 8.71 -0.83 -12.19
C ASP A 277 9.25 0.56 -11.85
N LEU A 278 10.33 0.63 -11.06
CA LEU A 278 10.98 1.89 -10.72
C LEU A 278 12.27 2.07 -11.53
N THR A 279 12.73 3.32 -11.65
CA THR A 279 14.07 3.60 -12.21
C THR A 279 15.22 3.06 -11.36
N LYS A 280 14.94 2.56 -10.16
CA LYS A 280 15.87 1.81 -9.34
C LYS A 280 15.82 0.34 -9.75
N GLU A 281 16.94 -0.15 -10.30
CA GLU A 281 17.07 -1.53 -10.77
C GLU A 281 16.66 -2.56 -9.70
N HIS A 282 15.85 -3.53 -10.11
CA HIS A 282 15.25 -4.61 -9.29
C HIS A 282 14.20 -4.20 -8.25
N TYR A 283 13.83 -2.91 -8.17
CA TYR A 283 12.80 -2.46 -7.23
C TYR A 283 11.49 -2.12 -7.95
N GLY A 284 10.39 -2.52 -7.34
CA GLY A 284 9.05 -2.24 -7.82
C GLY A 284 8.05 -2.06 -6.70
N ILE A 285 6.92 -1.43 -7.05
CA ILE A 285 5.70 -1.42 -6.24
C ILE A 285 4.77 -2.48 -6.82
N HIS A 286 4.33 -3.45 -6.04
CA HIS A 286 3.61 -4.60 -6.58
C HIS A 286 2.54 -5.15 -5.64
N GLY A 287 1.65 -5.99 -6.19
CA GLY A 287 0.58 -6.67 -5.45
C GLY A 287 1.06 -7.87 -4.64
N THR A 288 0.14 -8.62 -4.04
CA THR A 288 0.49 -9.82 -3.26
C THR A 288 -0.64 -10.85 -3.31
N PRO A 289 -0.33 -12.15 -3.24
CA PRO A 289 -1.31 -13.19 -2.93
C PRO A 289 -1.76 -13.18 -1.46
N GLU A 290 -1.06 -12.45 -0.58
CA GLU A 290 -1.23 -12.51 0.87
C GLU A 290 -1.62 -11.14 1.46
N PRO A 291 -2.85 -10.63 1.20
CA PRO A 291 -3.25 -9.28 1.62
C PRO A 291 -3.19 -9.09 3.15
N GLY A 292 -3.56 -10.10 3.95
CA GLY A 292 -3.48 -10.06 5.41
C GLY A 292 -2.06 -9.94 6.00
N ARG A 293 -1.00 -10.06 5.18
CA ARG A 293 0.40 -9.92 5.62
C ARG A 293 0.99 -8.53 5.41
N ILE A 294 0.27 -7.63 4.74
CA ILE A 294 0.74 -6.27 4.43
C ILE A 294 1.01 -5.48 5.72
N SER A 295 2.22 -4.94 5.84
CA SER A 295 2.79 -4.29 7.02
C SER A 295 3.05 -5.20 8.22
N TYR A 296 2.72 -6.50 8.19
CA TYR A 296 2.94 -7.45 9.28
C TYR A 296 4.11 -8.41 9.03
N SER A 297 4.81 -8.24 7.92
CA SER A 297 6.02 -8.99 7.55
C SER A 297 6.96 -8.10 6.76
N GLU A 298 8.18 -8.58 6.56
CA GLU A 298 9.21 -7.94 5.75
C GLU A 298 9.19 -8.47 4.31
N SER A 299 9.75 -7.73 3.37
CA SER A 299 9.99 -8.17 1.99
C SER A 299 11.50 -8.26 1.68
N HIS A 300 11.81 -8.86 0.54
CA HIS A 300 13.14 -8.86 -0.08
C HIS A 300 13.43 -7.56 -0.84
N GLY A 301 13.09 -6.42 -0.26
CA GLY A 301 13.40 -5.08 -0.79
C GLY A 301 12.28 -4.38 -1.55
N CYS A 302 11.35 -5.11 -2.17
CA CYS A 302 10.26 -4.50 -2.92
C CYS A 302 9.15 -3.90 -2.03
N ILE A 303 8.34 -3.01 -2.61
CA ILE A 303 7.21 -2.35 -1.94
C ILE A 303 5.94 -3.14 -2.26
N ARG A 304 5.46 -3.92 -1.29
CA ARG A 304 4.34 -4.85 -1.49
C ARG A 304 3.05 -4.26 -0.93
N MET A 305 1.98 -4.39 -1.71
CA MET A 305 0.62 -3.89 -1.45
C MET A 305 -0.39 -5.01 -1.66
N THR A 306 -1.62 -4.83 -1.21
CA THR A 306 -2.75 -5.67 -1.66
C THR A 306 -2.93 -5.51 -3.18
N ASN A 307 -3.55 -6.51 -3.81
CA ASN A 307 -3.80 -6.47 -5.27
C ASN A 307 -4.69 -5.28 -5.66
N TRP A 308 -5.75 -5.01 -4.91
CA TRP A 308 -6.64 -3.87 -5.18
C TRP A 308 -5.94 -2.52 -4.98
N ASP A 309 -5.11 -2.38 -3.95
CA ASP A 309 -4.39 -1.13 -3.70
C ASP A 309 -3.36 -0.83 -4.79
N VAL A 310 -2.59 -1.83 -5.25
CA VAL A 310 -1.62 -1.61 -6.34
C VAL A 310 -2.33 -1.33 -7.67
N GLN A 311 -3.48 -1.95 -7.93
CA GLN A 311 -4.29 -1.64 -9.12
C GLN A 311 -4.75 -0.19 -9.10
N ARG A 312 -5.14 0.31 -7.91
CA ARG A 312 -5.47 1.72 -7.71
C ARG A 312 -4.26 2.62 -8.00
N VAL A 313 -3.09 2.33 -7.45
CA VAL A 313 -1.87 3.12 -7.74
C VAL A 313 -1.54 3.11 -9.24
N ALA A 314 -1.60 1.95 -9.89
CA ALA A 314 -1.36 1.83 -11.33
C ALA A 314 -2.38 2.60 -12.18
N SER A 315 -3.59 2.82 -11.67
CA SER A 315 -4.61 3.66 -12.30
C SER A 315 -4.42 5.16 -12.05
N LEU A 316 -3.38 5.57 -11.31
CA LEU A 316 -3.07 6.97 -11.00
C LEU A 316 -1.73 7.43 -11.61
N VAL A 317 -0.85 6.52 -12.02
CA VAL A 317 0.54 6.84 -12.38
C VAL A 317 0.86 6.56 -13.83
N THR A 318 1.81 7.31 -14.37
CA THR A 318 2.35 7.13 -15.72
C THR A 318 3.88 7.01 -15.66
N LYS A 319 4.52 6.60 -16.76
CA LYS A 319 5.98 6.66 -16.87
C LYS A 319 6.47 8.07 -16.51
N GLY A 320 7.50 8.15 -15.67
CA GLY A 320 8.06 9.40 -15.17
C GLY A 320 7.37 9.99 -13.94
N THR A 321 6.27 9.39 -13.44
CA THR A 321 5.68 9.79 -12.15
C THR A 321 6.75 9.71 -11.05
N PRO A 322 7.03 10.80 -10.30
CA PRO A 322 8.03 10.78 -9.24
C PRO A 322 7.65 9.82 -8.11
N VAL A 323 8.64 9.13 -7.56
CA VAL A 323 8.50 8.19 -6.44
C VAL A 323 9.56 8.54 -5.40
N LEU A 324 9.15 9.10 -4.28
CA LEU A 324 10.04 9.43 -3.17
C LEU A 324 9.95 8.32 -2.12
N LEU A 325 11.06 7.62 -1.90
CA LEU A 325 11.20 6.67 -0.80
C LEU A 325 11.85 7.42 0.35
N VAL A 326 11.12 7.53 1.46
CA VAL A 326 11.53 8.28 2.65
C VAL A 326 11.50 7.37 3.87
N GLU A 327 12.17 7.82 4.92
CA GLU A 327 12.12 7.14 6.22
C GLU A 327 10.71 7.06 6.80
#